data_AF-A0AAV6YMA6-F1
#
_entry.id   AF-A0AAV6YMA6-F1
#
_cell.length_a   1.000
_cell.length_b   1.000
_cell.length_c   1.000
_cell.angle_alpha   90.00
_cell.angle_beta   90.00
_cell.angle_gamma   90.00
#
_symmetry.space_group_name_H-M   'P 1'
#
loop_
_entity.id
_entity.type
_entity.pdbx_description
1 polymer ?
#
loop_
_entity_poly.entity_id
_entity_poly.type
_entity_poly.pdbx_seq_one_letter_code
_entity_poly.pdbx_strand_id
1 'polypeptide(L)'
;MHFSLSWKNKVISVREGKAMHKMDGMEWRNKFVCVEEPFDRSNTARAVHEQPKFDMIQEEFMKAWVRLRDNRDLNSLLPLQRILGKQK
;
A
#
# COMPACT_ATOMS: atom_id res chain seq x y z
N MET A 1 6.22 -13.64 11.84
CA MET A 1 6.66 -12.89 10.64
C MET A 1 6.08 -11.48 10.73
N HIS A 2 6.95 -10.47 10.72
CA HIS A 2 6.59 -9.06 10.88
C HIS A 2 6.56 -8.43 9.47
N PHE A 3 5.38 -8.13 8.95
CA PHE A 3 5.21 -7.47 7.66
C PHE A 3 5.52 -5.97 7.83
N SER A 4 6.79 -5.59 8.00
CA SER A 4 7.13 -4.18 8.20
C SER A 4 7.86 -3.59 7.02
N LEU A 5 7.08 -3.11 6.07
CA LEU A 5 7.48 -1.88 5.42
C LEU A 5 7.33 -0.75 6.45
N SER A 6 8.43 -0.11 6.84
CA SER A 6 8.38 1.07 7.71
C SER A 6 7.89 2.27 6.91
N TRP A 7 6.56 2.42 6.78
CA TRP A 7 5.90 3.51 6.08
C TRP A 7 6.35 4.89 6.54
N LYS A 8 6.76 5.01 7.82
CA LYS A 8 7.23 6.26 8.41
C LYS A 8 8.50 6.79 7.75
N ASN A 9 9.44 5.91 7.38
CA ASN A 9 10.80 6.31 7.01
C ASN A 9 11.24 5.83 5.62
N LYS A 10 10.38 5.13 4.88
CA LYS A 10 10.70 4.60 3.56
C LYS A 10 9.84 5.21 2.45
N VAL A 11 10.41 5.27 1.24
CA VAL A 11 9.75 5.57 -0.02
C VAL A 11 9.91 4.36 -0.92
N ILE A 12 8.82 3.85 -1.47
CA ILE A 12 8.87 2.82 -2.51
C ILE A 12 9.24 3.51 -3.82
N SER A 13 10.36 3.12 -4.43
CA SER A 13 10.77 3.62 -5.74
C SER A 13 10.85 2.48 -6.74
N VAL A 14 10.00 2.53 -7.76
CA VAL A 14 10.05 1.59 -8.88
C VAL A 14 11.26 1.88 -9.77
N ARG A 15 11.59 3.16 -9.98
CA ARG A 15 12.76 3.59 -10.77
C ARG A 15 14.06 2.98 -10.24
N GLU A 16 14.21 2.96 -8.92
CA GLU A 16 15.42 2.47 -8.25
C GLU A 16 15.33 0.98 -7.87
N GLY A 17 14.18 0.33 -8.12
CA GLY A 17 13.95 -1.08 -7.78
C GLY A 17 14.06 -1.38 -6.28
N LYS A 18 13.90 -0.38 -5.40
CA LYS A 18 14.15 -0.53 -3.96
C LYS A 18 13.32 0.42 -3.10
N ALA A 19 13.22 0.09 -1.81
CA ALA A 19 12.70 1.00 -0.79
C ALA A 19 13.83 1.94 -0.32
N MET A 20 13.74 3.22 -0.68
CA MET A 20 14.68 4.25 -0.28
C MET A 20 14.31 4.85 1.08
N HIS A 21 15.25 5.51 1.75
CA HIS A 21 14.91 6.34 2.90
C HIS A 21 14.17 7.59 2.45
N LYS A 22 13.20 8.06 3.25
CA LYS A 22 12.57 9.36 3.04
C LYS A 22 13.65 10.44 3.10
N MET A 23 13.69 11.27 2.07
CA MET A 23 14.47 12.49 2.08
C MET A 23 13.71 13.54 2.89
N ASP A 24 14.41 14.47 3.53
CA ASP A 24 13.83 15.55 4.35
C ASP A 24 13.05 16.62 3.55
N GLY A 25 12.70 16.32 2.29
CA GLY A 25 11.93 17.20 1.42
C GLY A 25 10.48 17.38 1.88
N MET A 26 9.92 18.57 1.60
CA MET A 26 8.53 18.93 1.91
C MET A 26 7.52 17.92 1.36
N GLU A 27 7.84 17.31 0.23
CA GLU A 27 6.99 16.32 -0.43
C GLU A 27 6.73 15.06 0.43
N TRP A 28 7.69 14.64 1.25
CA TRP A 28 7.66 13.34 1.94
C TRP A 28 7.44 13.44 3.45
N ARG A 29 7.85 14.54 4.08
CA ARG A 29 7.97 14.69 5.55
C ARG A 29 6.68 14.36 6.33
N ASN A 30 5.52 14.72 5.78
CA ASN A 30 4.21 14.55 6.45
C ASN A 30 3.29 13.56 5.71
N LYS A 31 3.86 12.63 4.92
CA LYS A 31 3.06 11.66 4.16
C LYS A 31 3.06 10.30 4.83
N PHE A 32 1.86 9.73 4.97
CA PHE A 32 1.65 8.41 5.53
C PHE A 32 2.18 7.29 4.63
N VAL A 33 1.91 7.40 3.33
CA VAL A 33 2.37 6.46 2.30
C VAL A 33 3.22 7.23 1.28
N CYS A 34 4.38 6.68 0.94
CA CYS A 34 5.32 7.29 -0.01
C CYS A 34 5.65 6.34 -1.14
N VAL A 35 5.13 6.63 -2.33
CA VAL A 35 5.41 5.90 -3.56
C VAL A 35 5.89 6.92 -4.59
N GLU A 36 7.16 6.83 -4.96
CA GLU A 36 7.78 7.69 -5.97
C GLU A 36 7.27 7.31 -7.36
N GLU A 37 6.68 8.27 -8.05
CA GLU A 37 6.38 8.17 -9.48
C GLU A 37 7.71 8.14 -10.26
N PRO A 38 7.94 7.15 -11.14
CA PRO A 38 9.26 6.91 -11.73
C PRO A 38 9.84 8.05 -12.60
N PHE A 39 9.02 8.92 -13.17
CA PHE A 39 9.43 9.98 -14.09
C PHE A 39 9.49 11.35 -13.42
N ASP A 40 8.40 11.79 -12.78
CA ASP A 40 8.31 13.12 -12.19
C ASP A 40 8.70 13.17 -10.70
N ARG A 41 8.96 12.00 -10.11
CA ARG A 41 9.37 11.80 -8.71
C ARG A 41 8.35 12.27 -7.69
N SER A 42 7.11 12.48 -8.11
CA SER A 42 6.05 12.89 -7.21
C SER A 42 5.58 11.74 -6.31
N ASN A 43 4.95 12.06 -5.18
CA ASN A 43 4.28 11.04 -4.38
C ASN A 43 2.92 10.64 -4.98
N THR A 44 2.85 9.46 -5.58
CA THR A 44 1.61 8.89 -6.14
C THR A 44 0.53 8.70 -5.07
N ALA A 45 0.93 8.37 -3.83
CA ALA A 45 0.02 8.11 -2.72
C ALA A 45 -0.37 9.39 -1.93
N ARG A 46 -0.14 10.58 -2.49
CA ARG A 46 -0.43 11.89 -1.85
C ARG A 46 -1.86 12.05 -1.33
N ALA A 47 -2.82 11.30 -1.86
CA ALA A 47 -4.22 11.30 -1.43
C ALA A 47 -4.43 10.69 -0.03
N VAL A 48 -3.50 9.88 0.46
CA VAL A 48 -3.54 9.33 1.82
C VAL A 48 -2.90 10.34 2.78
N HIS A 49 -3.70 11.32 3.20
CA HIS A 49 -3.27 12.45 4.03
C HIS A 49 -4.03 12.55 5.37
N GLU A 50 -4.93 11.61 5.65
CA GLU A 50 -5.68 11.51 6.90
C GLU A 50 -5.29 10.22 7.62
N GLN A 51 -5.04 10.32 8.92
CA GLN A 51 -4.67 9.18 9.78
C GLN A 51 -5.71 8.03 9.69
N PRO A 52 -7.04 8.27 9.77
CA PRO A 52 -8.02 7.19 9.67
C PRO A 52 -7.97 6.42 8.35
N LYS A 53 -7.68 7.08 7.23
CA LYS A 53 -7.52 6.43 5.91
C LYS A 53 -6.26 5.56 5.88
N PHE A 54 -5.17 6.03 6.49
CA PHE A 54 -3.95 5.24 6.61
C PHE A 54 -4.16 4.00 7.48
N ASP A 55 -4.82 4.16 8.62
CA ASP A 55 -5.11 3.05 9.55
C ASP A 55 -6.01 2.00 8.89
N MET A 56 -7.05 2.43 8.18
CA MET A 56 -7.92 1.55 7.40
C MET A 56 -7.13 0.73 6.37
N ILE A 57 -6.20 1.35 5.65
CA ILE A 57 -5.35 0.63 4.68
C ILE A 57 -4.50 -0.42 5.41
N GLN A 58 -3.84 -0.07 6.51
CA GLN A 58 -3.01 -1.01 7.28
C GLN A 58 -3.84 -2.18 7.81
N GLU A 59 -5.01 -1.89 8.37
CA GLU A 59 -5.92 -2.89 8.93
C GLU A 59 -6.40 -3.87 7.85
N GLU A 60 -6.79 -3.37 6.68
CA GLU A 60 -7.25 -4.23 5.59
C GLU A 60 -6.13 -5.11 5.02
N PHE A 61 -4.89 -4.61 4.90
CA PHE A 61 -3.74 -5.46 4.54
C PHE A 61 -3.52 -6.59 5.55
N MET A 62 -3.64 -6.30 6.85
CA MET A 62 -3.47 -7.30 7.91
C MET A 62 -4.60 -8.34 7.88
N LYS A 63 -5.86 -7.91 7.80
CA LYS A 63 -7.02 -8.81 7.68
C LYS A 63 -6.89 -9.71 6.45
N ALA A 64 -6.54 -9.12 5.30
CA ALA A 64 -6.36 -9.85 4.05
C ALA A 64 -5.28 -10.93 4.16
N TRP A 65 -4.13 -10.58 4.75
CA TRP A 65 -3.03 -11.53 4.98
C TRP A 65 -3.46 -12.68 5.90
N VAL A 66 -4.13 -12.39 7.03
CA VAL A 66 -4.63 -13.43 7.95
C VAL A 66 -5.60 -14.38 7.24
N ARG A 67 -6.61 -13.84 6.54
CA ARG A 67 -7.61 -14.66 5.82
C ARG A 67 -6.96 -15.57 4.78
N LEU A 68 -6.06 -15.03 3.95
CA LEU A 68 -5.37 -15.81 2.92
C LEU A 68 -4.43 -16.85 3.52
N ARG A 69 -3.70 -16.52 4.58
CA ARG A 69 -2.78 -17.45 5.25
C ARG A 69 -3.53 -18.67 5.81
N ASP A 70 -4.68 -18.43 6.44
CA ASP A 70 -5.43 -19.46 7.15
C ASP A 70 -6.29 -20.31 6.21
N ASN A 71 -6.93 -19.69 5.20
CA ASN A 71 -7.84 -20.39 4.30
C ASN A 71 -7.19 -20.87 3.00
N ARG A 72 -6.13 -20.20 2.53
CA ARG A 72 -5.51 -20.39 1.21
C ARG A 72 -6.48 -20.35 0.02
N ASP A 73 -7.59 -19.63 0.18
CA ASP A 73 -8.63 -19.48 -0.83
C ASP A 73 -8.80 -18.00 -1.20
N LEU A 74 -8.70 -17.69 -2.49
CA LEU A 74 -8.85 -16.32 -2.99
C LEU A 74 -10.29 -15.79 -2.86
N ASN A 75 -11.30 -16.66 -2.81
CA ASN A 75 -12.68 -16.25 -2.52
C ASN A 75 -12.84 -15.68 -1.11
N SER A 76 -11.93 -16.02 -0.17
CA SER A 76 -11.92 -15.45 1.18
C SER A 76 -11.45 -14.00 1.24
N LEU A 77 -10.84 -13.50 0.16
CA LEU A 77 -10.34 -12.14 0.04
C LEU A 77 -11.12 -11.31 -0.99
N LEU A 78 -11.37 -11.87 -2.17
CA LEU A 78 -12.00 -11.17 -3.29
C LEU A 78 -13.30 -11.87 -3.68
N PRO A 79 -14.37 -11.13 -4.00
CA PRO A 79 -15.61 -11.71 -4.50
C PRO A 79 -15.45 -12.14 -5.97
N LEU A 80 -14.71 -13.23 -6.21
CA LEU A 80 -14.30 -13.67 -7.55
C LEU A 80 -15.47 -13.89 -8.50
N GLN A 81 -16.59 -14.41 -8.01
CA GLN A 81 -17.79 -14.60 -8.84
C GLN A 81 -18.30 -13.28 -9.42
N ARG A 82 -18.24 -12.19 -8.64
CA ARG A 82 -18.61 -10.85 -9.09
C ARG A 82 -17.59 -10.25 -10.07
N ILE A 83 -16.31 -10.60 -9.92
CA ILE A 83 -15.22 -10.11 -10.79
C ILE A 83 -15.21 -10.83 -12.13
N LEU A 84 -15.40 -12.16 -12.13
CA LEU A 84 -15.36 -13.02 -13.31
C LEU A 84 -16.71 -13.07 -14.04
N GLY A 85 -17.80 -12.75 -13.34
CA GLY A 85 -19.11 -12.48 -13.93
C GLY A 85 -19.02 -11.20 -14.76
N LYS A 86 -18.54 -11.33 -16.00
CA LYS A 86 -18.61 -10.29 -17.04
C LYS A 86 -19.94 -9.57 -16.92
N GLN A 87 -19.92 -8.23 -16.91
CA GLN A 87 -21.11 -7.45 -17.19
C GLN A 87 -21.70 -7.97 -18.52
N LYS A 88 -22.87 -8.59 -18.42
CA LYS A 88 -23.74 -8.82 -19.57
C LYS A 88 -24.53 -7.54 -19.83
#